data_AF-A0A1M6TSR4-F1
#
_entry.id   AF-A0A1M6TSR4-F1
#
_cell.length_a   1.000
_cell.length_b   1.000
_cell.length_c   1.000
_cell.angle_alpha   90.00
_cell.angle_beta   90.00
_cell.angle_gamma   90.00
#
_symmetry.space_group_name_H-M   'P 1'
#
loop_
_entity.id
_entity.type
_entity.pdbx_description
1 polymer ?
#
loop_
_entity_poly.entity_id
_entity_poly.type
_entity_poly.pdbx_seq_one_letter_code
_entity_poly.pdbx_strand_id
1 'polypeptide(L)'
;MNRRDFLKHTGVGAAGLSVLGLGSLPAAAESKPERLVILHTNDMHSRIEPFPDNAAQWAGMGGMAHRAALIKQIRAQEPHVLLLDSGDIWQGTPYFNFFTGELEYKLMTQMAYDASTLGNHDFDNGLEGLQKQLPHAGFPFLIANYDFSDTILAGKFQPYKVFEKAGHRVGVFGIGIEMAGLVSDRNFGATKYLDPIAVANDMVAKLRGQEKCDLVICLSHLGYKYESAKLDDFKLAAGAPGIDLILGGHTHTFLPKPDVVAGPNGQQTLINQVGWSGINLGRLDYTFERGTRRPSVAAAAVVPVRVA
;
A
#
# COMPACT_ATOMS: atom_id res chain seq x y z
N MET A 1 -61.44 -61.01 -27.00
CA MET A 1 -60.91 -61.25 -25.65
C MET A 1 -59.69 -60.36 -25.48
N ASN A 2 -59.85 -59.13 -24.99
CA ASN A 2 -59.97 -58.62 -23.61
C ASN A 2 -58.61 -58.29 -22.96
N ARG A 3 -58.54 -57.05 -22.45
CA ARG A 3 -57.50 -56.52 -21.55
C ARG A 3 -57.53 -57.29 -20.21
N ARG A 4 -56.35 -57.38 -19.57
CA ARG A 4 -56.06 -58.03 -18.28
C ARG A 4 -55.77 -59.52 -18.42
N ASP A 5 -54.49 -59.88 -18.40
CA ASP A 5 -53.90 -60.48 -17.21
C ASP A 5 -52.45 -60.87 -17.45
N PHE A 6 -51.70 -60.87 -16.36
CA PHE A 6 -50.56 -61.75 -16.14
C PHE A 6 -49.17 -61.26 -16.59
N LEU A 7 -48.71 -60.22 -15.89
CA LEU A 7 -47.44 -60.40 -15.17
C LEU A 7 -47.42 -61.78 -14.51
N LYS A 8 -46.46 -62.63 -14.89
CA LYS A 8 -45.65 -63.54 -14.04
C LYS A 8 -45.16 -64.73 -14.87
N HIS A 9 -43.88 -64.73 -15.22
CA HIS A 9 -42.90 -65.68 -14.67
C HIS A 9 -41.56 -65.55 -15.40
N THR A 10 -40.64 -64.90 -14.69
CA THR A 10 -39.18 -65.04 -14.63
C THR A 10 -38.51 -66.06 -15.56
N GLY A 11 -37.54 -65.59 -16.34
CA GLY A 11 -36.58 -66.41 -17.06
C GLY A 11 -35.34 -65.60 -17.44
N VAL A 12 -34.28 -65.79 -16.66
CA VAL A 12 -32.93 -65.20 -16.75
C VAL A 12 -32.37 -65.17 -18.18
N GLY A 13 -31.84 -64.02 -18.61
CA GLY A 13 -31.07 -63.87 -19.84
C GLY A 13 -30.19 -62.62 -19.79
N ALA A 14 -28.92 -62.79 -19.41
CA ALA A 14 -27.91 -61.74 -19.40
C ALA A 14 -27.43 -61.45 -20.82
N ALA A 15 -27.34 -60.17 -21.20
CA ALA A 15 -26.34 -59.67 -22.15
C ALA A 15 -26.36 -58.14 -22.25
N GLY A 16 -25.27 -57.51 -21.81
CA GLY A 16 -24.72 -56.29 -22.42
C GLY A 16 -25.52 -54.99 -22.30
N LEU A 17 -25.40 -54.30 -21.15
CA LEU A 17 -25.36 -52.84 -21.19
C LEU A 17 -23.94 -52.40 -20.88
N SER A 18 -23.29 -51.89 -21.92
CA SER A 18 -22.10 -51.06 -21.89
C SER A 18 -22.15 -50.10 -20.71
N VAL A 19 -21.23 -50.30 -19.75
CA VAL A 19 -20.85 -49.26 -18.79
C VAL A 19 -20.24 -48.14 -19.63
N LEU A 20 -21.09 -47.17 -20.01
CA LEU A 20 -20.63 -45.85 -20.43
C LEU A 20 -19.80 -45.34 -19.26
N GLY A 21 -18.49 -45.26 -19.48
CA GLY A 21 -17.55 -44.70 -18.53
C GLY A 21 -18.08 -43.34 -18.11
N LEU A 22 -18.52 -43.27 -16.86
CA LEU A 22 -18.67 -42.03 -16.12
C LEU A 22 -17.27 -41.43 -16.06
N GLY A 23 -16.91 -40.68 -17.10
CA GLY A 23 -15.75 -39.82 -17.09
C GLY A 23 -15.84 -39.00 -15.83
N SER A 24 -14.88 -39.19 -14.93
CA SER A 24 -14.71 -38.35 -13.77
C SER A 24 -14.48 -36.95 -14.31
N LEU A 25 -15.53 -36.13 -14.33
CA LEU A 25 -15.36 -34.69 -14.49
C LEU A 25 -14.37 -34.30 -13.41
N PRO A 26 -13.23 -33.68 -13.73
CA PRO A 26 -12.37 -33.14 -12.69
C PRO A 26 -13.28 -32.22 -11.87
N ALA A 27 -13.47 -32.56 -10.60
CA ALA A 27 -14.07 -31.63 -9.65
C ALA A 27 -13.28 -30.33 -9.85
N ALA A 28 -13.97 -29.29 -10.32
CA ALA A 28 -13.36 -27.97 -10.42
C ALA A 28 -12.87 -27.68 -9.01
N ALA A 29 -11.57 -27.80 -8.79
CA ALA A 29 -10.97 -27.43 -7.53
C ALA A 29 -11.45 -26.00 -7.29
N GLU A 30 -12.20 -25.79 -6.20
CA GLU A 30 -12.52 -24.44 -5.74
C GLU A 30 -11.17 -23.78 -5.44
N SER A 31 -10.65 -23.07 -6.44
CA SER A 31 -9.42 -22.31 -6.32
C SER A 31 -9.74 -21.17 -5.39
N LYS A 32 -9.14 -21.18 -4.18
CA LYS A 32 -9.28 -20.09 -3.22
C LYS A 32 -8.87 -18.76 -3.90
N PRO A 33 -9.59 -17.65 -3.66
CA PRO A 33 -9.22 -16.34 -4.18
C PRO A 33 -7.78 -16.00 -3.83
N GLU A 34 -7.05 -15.42 -4.79
CA GLU A 34 -5.69 -14.97 -4.55
C GLU A 34 -5.71 -13.73 -3.66
N ARG A 35 -4.87 -13.72 -2.62
CA ARG A 35 -4.87 -12.67 -1.60
C ARG A 35 -3.58 -11.86 -1.65
N LEU A 36 -3.71 -10.55 -1.62
CA LEU A 36 -2.62 -9.59 -1.44
C LEU A 36 -2.86 -8.80 -0.15
N VAL A 37 -1.86 -8.75 0.71
CA VAL A 37 -1.88 -7.91 1.91
C VAL A 37 -1.00 -6.69 1.69
N ILE A 38 -1.59 -5.51 1.87
CA ILE A 38 -0.89 -4.24 1.86
C ILE A 38 -0.74 -3.80 3.31
N LEU A 39 0.51 -3.75 3.77
CA LEU A 39 0.90 -3.15 5.02
C LEU A 39 1.41 -1.74 4.75
N HIS A 40 1.05 -0.78 5.59
CA HIS A 40 1.56 0.57 5.42
C HIS A 40 1.78 1.35 6.70
N THR A 41 2.71 2.29 6.62
CA THR A 41 3.00 3.30 7.63
C THR A 41 3.03 4.70 7.02
N ASN A 42 2.96 5.70 7.88
CA ASN A 42 3.15 7.11 7.57
C ASN A 42 3.67 7.84 8.82
N ASP A 43 4.35 8.96 8.64
CA ASP A 43 4.71 9.91 9.70
C ASP A 43 5.38 9.24 10.90
N MET A 44 6.39 8.39 10.65
CA MET A 44 7.06 7.65 11.71
C MET A 44 7.88 8.57 12.63
N HIS A 45 8.41 9.67 12.10
CA HIS A 45 9.09 10.70 12.88
C HIS A 45 10.22 10.19 13.79
N SER A 46 11.05 9.27 13.28
CA SER A 46 12.15 8.63 14.01
C SER A 46 11.74 8.02 15.36
N ARG A 47 10.51 7.51 15.47
CA ARG A 47 10.09 6.73 16.64
C ARG A 47 10.74 5.34 16.63
N ILE A 48 12.02 5.29 17.00
CA ILE A 48 12.83 4.06 17.08
C ILE A 48 12.37 3.19 18.26
N GLU A 49 12.25 3.80 19.43
CA GLU A 49 11.78 3.16 20.67
C GLU A 49 10.27 3.37 20.85
N PRO A 50 9.58 2.49 21.59
CA PRO A 50 8.20 2.72 21.97
C PRO A 50 8.05 3.98 22.84
N PHE A 51 6.82 4.48 22.96
CA PHE A 51 6.50 5.46 23.98
C PHE A 51 6.73 4.86 25.37
N PRO A 52 7.24 5.64 26.34
CA PRO A 52 7.46 5.17 27.70
C PRO A 52 6.19 4.58 28.33
N ASP A 53 6.34 3.58 29.20
CA ASP A 53 5.20 2.93 29.88
C ASP A 53 4.39 3.88 30.77
N ASN A 54 4.99 4.99 31.20
CA ASN A 54 4.33 6.04 31.98
C ASN A 54 3.80 7.20 31.11
N ALA A 55 3.80 7.07 29.78
CA ALA A 55 3.27 8.09 28.88
C ALA A 55 1.75 8.24 29.07
N ALA A 56 1.26 9.47 29.09
CA ALA A 56 -0.18 9.76 29.26
C ALA A 56 -1.04 9.19 28.12
N GLN A 57 -0.47 9.06 26.92
CA GLN A 57 -1.10 8.47 25.75
C GLN A 57 -0.12 7.53 25.07
N TRP A 58 -0.65 6.43 24.53
CA TRP A 58 0.08 5.44 23.75
C TRP A 58 1.24 4.75 24.50
N ALA A 59 1.19 4.68 25.83
CA ALA A 59 2.17 3.96 26.64
C ALA A 59 2.47 2.57 26.09
N GLY A 60 3.76 2.26 25.89
CA GLY A 60 4.24 0.99 25.34
C GLY A 60 3.94 0.77 23.85
N MET A 61 3.33 1.74 23.15
CA MET A 61 3.05 1.63 21.72
C MET A 61 4.19 2.20 20.86
N GLY A 62 4.18 1.85 19.57
CA GLY A 62 5.21 2.26 18.63
C GLY A 62 6.50 1.46 18.79
N GLY A 63 7.59 2.04 18.30
CA GLY A 63 8.90 1.41 18.30
C GLY A 63 9.11 0.48 17.09
N MET A 64 10.27 0.57 16.48
CA MET A 64 10.61 -0.20 15.28
C MET A 64 10.81 -1.68 15.57
N ALA A 65 11.27 -2.06 16.76
CA ALA A 65 11.40 -3.47 17.15
C ALA A 65 10.03 -4.16 17.23
N HIS A 66 9.04 -3.51 17.85
CA HIS A 66 7.66 -4.01 17.89
C HIS A 66 7.07 -4.11 16.49
N ARG A 67 7.28 -3.08 15.66
CA ARG A 67 6.81 -3.08 14.27
C ARG A 67 7.43 -4.23 13.48
N ALA A 68 8.74 -4.45 13.60
CA ALA A 68 9.44 -5.53 12.94
C ALA A 68 8.89 -6.91 13.34
N ALA A 69 8.62 -7.12 14.64
CA ALA A 69 8.00 -8.35 15.14
C ALA A 69 6.61 -8.58 14.55
N LEU A 70 5.76 -7.54 14.54
CA LEU A 70 4.41 -7.60 13.97
C LEU A 70 4.43 -7.89 12.46
N ILE A 71 5.27 -7.19 11.70
CA ILE A 71 5.45 -7.42 10.25
C ILE A 71 5.93 -8.85 9.99
N LYS A 72 6.90 -9.34 10.77
CA LYS A 72 7.42 -10.70 10.66
C LYS A 72 6.32 -11.74 10.91
N GLN A 73 5.48 -11.52 11.92
CA GLN A 73 4.34 -12.39 12.21
C GLN A 73 3.34 -12.41 11.03
N ILE A 74 2.98 -11.25 10.48
CA ILE A 74 2.04 -11.17 9.35
C ILE A 74 2.62 -11.88 8.12
N ARG A 75 3.89 -11.64 7.79
CA ARG A 75 4.56 -12.31 6.65
C ARG A 75 4.71 -13.82 6.82
N ALA A 76 4.70 -14.34 8.05
CA ALA A 76 4.68 -15.78 8.29
C ALA A 76 3.30 -16.41 8.00
N GLN A 77 2.23 -15.61 7.99
CA GLN A 77 0.86 -16.05 7.77
C GLN A 77 0.36 -15.73 6.35
N GLU A 78 0.94 -14.73 5.69
CA GLU A 78 0.47 -14.18 4.43
C GLU A 78 1.57 -14.30 3.35
N PRO A 79 1.36 -15.06 2.26
CA PRO A 79 2.39 -15.34 1.26
C PRO A 79 2.71 -14.12 0.37
N HIS A 80 1.76 -13.19 0.22
CA HIS A 80 1.89 -12.04 -0.66
C HIS A 80 1.65 -10.76 0.12
N VAL A 81 2.75 -10.16 0.59
CA VAL A 81 2.73 -8.89 1.33
C VAL A 81 3.49 -7.83 0.54
N LEU A 82 2.92 -6.62 0.49
CA LEU A 82 3.61 -5.38 0.16
C LEU A 82 3.65 -4.50 1.42
N LEU A 83 4.82 -3.98 1.76
CA LEU A 83 5.01 -3.07 2.88
C LEU A 83 5.46 -1.70 2.35
N LEU A 84 4.62 -0.68 2.56
CA LEU A 84 4.78 0.64 1.97
C LEU A 84 4.84 1.72 3.05
N ASP A 85 5.48 2.85 2.75
CA ASP A 85 5.54 3.99 3.68
C ASP A 85 5.21 5.30 2.96
N SER A 86 4.49 6.18 3.65
CA SER A 86 3.99 7.43 3.05
C SER A 86 4.82 8.67 3.42
N GLY A 87 6.08 8.52 3.84
CA GLY A 87 7.00 9.64 4.10
C GLY A 87 7.01 10.15 5.55
N ASP A 88 7.82 11.18 5.79
CA ASP A 88 8.15 11.72 7.13
C ASP A 88 8.74 10.66 8.06
N ILE A 89 9.81 10.03 7.58
CA ILE A 89 10.52 8.97 8.28
C ILE A 89 11.39 9.56 9.40
N TRP A 90 11.97 10.74 9.18
CA TRP A 90 13.14 11.25 9.91
C TRP A 90 12.87 12.12 11.13
N GLN A 91 12.31 13.31 11.00
CA GLN A 91 12.32 14.24 12.13
C GLN A 91 11.35 13.81 13.23
N GLY A 92 11.73 13.89 14.51
CA GLY A 92 10.75 13.82 15.61
C GLY A 92 11.25 13.30 16.95
N THR A 93 12.36 12.56 16.96
CA THR A 93 13.04 12.15 18.20
C THR A 93 14.54 12.49 18.15
N PRO A 94 15.26 12.46 19.29
CA PRO A 94 16.70 12.70 19.31
C PRO A 94 17.53 11.76 18.43
N TYR A 95 17.02 10.58 18.08
CA TYR A 95 17.72 9.65 17.18
C TYR A 95 18.10 10.31 15.85
N PHE A 96 17.19 11.08 15.24
CA PHE A 96 17.48 11.81 14.02
C PHE A 96 18.61 12.83 14.18
N ASN A 97 18.70 13.51 15.33
CA ASN A 97 19.77 14.49 15.58
C ASN A 97 21.15 13.82 15.64
N PHE A 98 21.23 12.58 16.11
CA PHE A 98 22.49 11.83 16.23
C PHE A 98 22.85 11.05 14.96
N PHE A 99 21.86 10.40 14.33
CA PHE A 99 22.08 9.49 13.20
C PHE A 99 21.70 10.09 11.85
N THR A 100 21.07 11.26 11.82
CA THR A 100 20.78 12.06 10.61
C THR A 100 19.98 11.34 9.53
N GLY A 101 19.22 10.30 9.90
CA GLY A 101 18.38 9.50 9.00
C GLY A 101 18.92 8.10 8.66
N GLU A 102 20.18 7.81 8.99
CA GLU A 102 20.83 6.52 8.67
C GLU A 102 20.16 5.34 9.37
N LEU A 103 19.85 5.50 10.66
CA LEU A 103 19.32 4.45 11.51
C LEU A 103 17.94 4.01 11.04
N GLU A 104 17.08 4.98 10.72
CA GLU A 104 15.72 4.79 10.25
C GLU A 104 15.71 3.95 8.96
N TYR A 105 16.52 4.32 7.97
CA TYR A 105 16.60 3.61 6.70
C TYR A 105 17.19 2.21 6.85
N LYS A 106 18.20 2.02 7.69
CA LYS A 106 18.74 0.68 7.98
C LYS A 106 17.69 -0.23 8.60
N LEU A 107 16.91 0.26 9.57
CA LEU A 107 15.88 -0.52 10.23
C LEU A 107 14.70 -0.82 9.30
N MET A 108 14.27 0.14 8.48
CA MET A 108 13.26 -0.10 7.43
C MET A 108 13.75 -1.10 6.37
N THR A 109 15.04 -1.05 6.01
CA THR A 109 15.66 -2.03 5.13
C THR A 109 15.64 -3.43 5.74
N GLN A 110 15.96 -3.57 7.03
CA GLN A 110 15.88 -4.85 7.73
C GLN A 110 14.44 -5.36 7.86
N MET A 111 13.46 -4.45 7.96
CA MET A 111 12.04 -4.77 7.87
C MET A 111 11.56 -5.06 6.44
N ALA A 112 12.44 -4.94 5.43
CA ALA A 112 12.17 -5.13 4.02
C ALA A 112 10.94 -4.35 3.53
N TYR A 113 10.91 -3.04 3.74
CA TYR A 113 9.95 -2.19 3.04
C TYR A 113 10.11 -2.35 1.52
N ASP A 114 9.01 -2.33 0.78
CA ASP A 114 8.98 -2.51 -0.66
C ASP A 114 9.17 -1.17 -1.41
N ALA A 115 8.67 -0.07 -0.83
CA ALA A 115 8.86 1.31 -1.29
C ALA A 115 8.44 2.32 -0.21
N SER A 116 8.91 3.57 -0.34
CA SER A 116 8.38 4.74 0.38
C SER A 116 8.23 5.94 -0.56
N THR A 117 7.50 6.98 -0.16
CA THR A 117 7.55 8.32 -0.78
C THR A 117 8.32 9.29 0.12
N LEU A 118 8.41 10.56 -0.28
CA LEU A 118 9.04 11.61 0.52
C LEU A 118 7.98 12.50 1.15
N GLY A 119 8.13 12.75 2.45
CA GLY A 119 7.45 13.81 3.17
C GLY A 119 8.29 15.06 3.30
N ASN A 120 7.75 16.09 3.96
CA ASN A 120 8.46 17.36 4.13
C ASN A 120 9.67 17.24 5.07
N HIS A 121 9.58 16.43 6.11
CA HIS A 121 10.67 16.23 7.08
C HIS A 121 11.83 15.39 6.55
N ASP A 122 11.65 14.70 5.43
CA ASP A 122 12.76 14.01 4.73
C ASP A 122 13.75 15.01 4.10
N PHE A 123 13.42 16.31 4.08
CA PHE A 123 14.29 17.39 3.62
C PHE A 123 14.95 18.18 4.78
N ASP A 124 14.76 17.80 6.04
CA ASP A 124 15.24 18.62 7.17
C ASP A 124 16.77 18.78 7.22
N ASN A 125 17.51 17.79 6.72
CA ASN A 125 18.96 17.86 6.55
C ASN A 125 19.41 18.36 5.16
N GLY A 126 18.48 18.93 4.40
CA GLY A 126 18.72 19.39 3.04
C GLY A 126 18.94 18.25 2.03
N LEU A 127 19.18 18.64 0.77
CA LEU A 127 19.40 17.68 -0.32
C LEU A 127 20.67 16.85 -0.09
N GLU A 128 21.71 17.43 0.52
CA GLU A 128 22.97 16.74 0.82
C GLU A 128 22.76 15.67 1.90
N GLY A 129 21.98 16.00 2.94
CA GLY A 129 21.58 15.06 3.97
C GLY A 129 20.78 13.90 3.37
N LEU A 130 19.77 14.22 2.56
CA LEU A 130 18.99 13.23 1.84
C LEU A 130 19.88 12.31 0.99
N GLN A 131 20.71 12.89 0.12
CA GLN A 131 21.63 12.16 -0.75
C GLN A 131 22.56 11.22 0.04
N LYS A 132 23.11 11.70 1.16
CA LYS A 132 24.02 10.93 2.01
C LYS A 132 23.38 9.68 2.56
N GLN A 133 22.09 9.73 2.90
CA GLN A 133 21.40 8.60 3.54
C GLN A 133 20.77 7.61 2.56
N LEU A 134 20.47 8.00 1.32
CA LEU A 134 19.87 7.11 0.32
C LEU A 134 20.55 5.72 0.19
N PRO A 135 21.89 5.57 0.26
CA PRO A 135 22.53 4.26 0.21
C PRO A 135 22.12 3.28 1.33
N HIS A 136 21.55 3.78 2.42
CA HIS A 136 21.06 2.96 3.54
C HIS A 136 19.62 2.48 3.38
N ALA A 137 18.88 3.01 2.41
CA ALA A 137 17.55 2.56 2.04
C ALA A 137 17.65 1.43 1.01
N GLY A 138 17.40 0.19 1.43
CA GLY A 138 17.30 -0.99 0.56
C GLY A 138 15.98 -1.08 -0.21
N PHE A 139 15.25 0.03 -0.32
CA PHE A 139 13.98 0.18 -1.00
C PHE A 139 13.98 1.49 -1.80
N PRO A 140 13.25 1.54 -2.93
CA PRO A 140 13.15 2.76 -3.72
C PRO A 140 12.24 3.78 -3.04
N PHE A 141 12.63 5.05 -3.19
CA PHE A 141 11.71 6.17 -3.00
C PHE A 141 10.97 6.45 -4.31
N LEU A 142 9.65 6.52 -4.21
CA LEU A 142 8.73 6.81 -5.31
C LEU A 142 8.22 8.23 -5.15
N ILE A 143 8.46 9.09 -6.14
CA ILE A 143 8.00 10.47 -6.14
C ILE A 143 7.86 10.97 -7.57
N ALA A 144 6.65 11.29 -7.98
CA ALA A 144 6.33 11.63 -9.36
C ALA A 144 6.22 13.13 -9.61
N ASN A 145 5.85 13.92 -8.59
CA ASN A 145 5.54 15.34 -8.72
C ASN A 145 6.67 16.28 -8.25
N TYR A 146 7.85 15.74 -7.94
CA TYR A 146 9.05 16.55 -7.71
C TYR A 146 10.03 16.37 -8.86
N ASP A 147 10.43 17.47 -9.47
CA ASP A 147 11.50 17.49 -10.47
C ASP A 147 12.82 17.90 -9.80
N PHE A 148 13.73 16.93 -9.73
CA PHE A 148 15.07 17.07 -9.16
C PHE A 148 16.16 17.31 -10.20
N SER A 149 15.83 17.49 -11.48
CA SER A 149 16.79 17.58 -12.60
C SER A 149 17.87 18.64 -12.40
N ASP A 150 17.51 19.77 -11.80
CA ASP A 150 18.42 20.88 -11.50
C ASP A 150 19.04 20.79 -10.09
N THR A 151 19.12 19.59 -9.50
CA THR A 151 19.63 19.36 -8.14
C THR A 151 20.65 18.22 -8.07
N ILE A 152 21.32 18.08 -6.93
CA ILE A 152 22.21 16.93 -6.64
C ILE A 152 21.48 15.58 -6.53
N LEU A 153 20.14 15.59 -6.51
CA LEU A 153 19.29 14.40 -6.46
C LEU A 153 18.76 13.98 -7.84
N ALA A 154 19.26 14.58 -8.93
CA ALA A 154 18.89 14.20 -10.29
C ALA A 154 19.03 12.68 -10.50
N GLY A 155 17.95 12.04 -10.96
CA GLY A 155 17.90 10.60 -11.24
C GLY A 155 17.97 9.68 -10.01
N LYS A 156 17.86 10.19 -8.79
CA LYS A 156 17.89 9.37 -7.56
C LYS A 156 16.57 8.71 -7.22
N PHE A 157 15.47 9.24 -7.74
CA PHE A 157 14.12 8.77 -7.43
C PHE A 157 13.38 8.30 -8.66
N GLN A 158 12.45 7.37 -8.46
CA GLN A 158 11.59 6.85 -9.51
C GLN A 158 10.19 7.44 -9.34
N PRO A 159 9.44 7.74 -10.41
CA PRO A 159 8.06 8.21 -10.26
C PRO A 159 7.12 7.10 -9.76
N TYR A 160 7.38 5.86 -10.19
CA TYR A 160 6.56 4.69 -9.87
C TYR A 160 7.39 3.41 -9.92
N LYS A 161 6.83 2.32 -9.40
CA LYS A 161 7.31 0.95 -9.55
C LYS A 161 6.13 -0.02 -9.69
N VAL A 162 6.31 -1.03 -10.52
CA VAL A 162 5.35 -2.13 -10.66
C VAL A 162 5.86 -3.34 -9.89
N PHE A 163 5.02 -3.87 -9.00
CA PHE A 163 5.28 -5.09 -8.25
C PHE A 163 4.40 -6.22 -8.79
N GLU A 164 4.97 -7.40 -8.93
CA GLU A 164 4.22 -8.61 -9.25
C GLU A 164 4.02 -9.41 -7.97
N LYS A 165 2.76 -9.55 -7.53
CA LYS A 165 2.37 -10.26 -6.31
C LYS A 165 1.11 -11.05 -6.59
N ALA A 166 1.10 -12.32 -6.17
CA ALA A 166 -0.03 -13.22 -6.43
C ALA A 166 -0.44 -13.21 -7.92
N GLY A 167 0.51 -13.22 -8.86
CA GLY A 167 0.18 -13.17 -10.30
C GLY A 167 -0.40 -11.84 -10.82
N HIS A 168 -0.56 -10.82 -9.97
CA HIS A 168 -1.14 -9.53 -10.29
C HIS A 168 -0.10 -8.42 -10.34
N ARG A 169 -0.31 -7.45 -11.25
CA ARG A 169 0.56 -6.27 -11.40
C ARG A 169 0.03 -5.12 -10.54
N VAL A 170 0.78 -4.75 -9.51
CA VAL A 170 0.47 -3.64 -8.59
C VAL A 170 1.37 -2.46 -8.91
N GLY A 171 0.80 -1.41 -9.48
CA GLY A 171 1.49 -0.15 -9.73
C GLY A 171 1.46 0.74 -8.50
N VAL A 172 2.63 1.16 -8.02
CA VAL A 172 2.77 2.10 -6.90
C VAL A 172 3.48 3.33 -7.40
N PHE A 173 2.94 4.53 -7.13
CA PHE A 173 3.59 5.81 -7.40
C PHE A 173 3.50 6.71 -6.18
N GLY A 174 4.33 7.76 -6.13
CA GLY A 174 4.36 8.68 -4.99
C GLY A 174 4.01 10.11 -5.38
N ILE A 175 3.35 10.82 -4.46
CA ILE A 175 3.03 12.23 -4.56
C ILE A 175 3.45 12.91 -3.24
N GLY A 176 4.30 13.92 -3.34
CA GLY A 176 4.76 14.73 -2.23
C GLY A 176 3.97 16.03 -2.12
N ILE A 177 4.14 16.71 -0.98
CA ILE A 177 3.49 17.98 -0.66
C ILE A 177 4.25 19.19 -1.19
N GLU A 178 3.55 20.30 -1.38
CA GLU A 178 4.23 21.57 -1.68
C GLU A 178 5.14 21.98 -0.53
N MET A 179 6.45 22.02 -0.78
CA MET A 179 7.46 22.29 0.25
C MET A 179 7.53 23.78 0.64
N ALA A 180 7.14 24.68 -0.27
CA ALA A 180 7.17 26.12 -0.01
C ALA A 180 6.27 26.47 1.19
N GLY A 181 6.86 27.11 2.20
CA GLY A 181 6.17 27.46 3.45
C GLY A 181 6.11 26.35 4.50
N LEU A 182 6.54 25.12 4.18
CA LEU A 182 6.68 24.00 5.13
C LEU A 182 8.14 23.66 5.43
N VAL A 183 9.00 23.77 4.40
CA VAL A 183 10.42 23.47 4.45
C VAL A 183 11.18 24.75 4.10
N SER A 184 12.36 24.95 4.68
CA SER A 184 13.22 26.08 4.28
C SER A 184 13.65 25.94 2.82
N ASP A 185 13.58 27.02 2.03
CA ASP A 185 13.98 27.02 0.61
C ASP A 185 15.37 26.43 0.35
N ARG A 186 16.32 26.65 1.27
CA ARG A 186 17.67 26.10 1.16
C ARG A 186 17.71 24.56 1.22
N ASN A 187 16.73 23.94 1.88
CA ASN A 187 16.70 22.51 2.13
C ASN A 187 16.15 21.71 0.94
N PHE A 188 15.27 22.31 0.12
CA PHE A 188 14.78 21.68 -1.10
C PHE A 188 15.38 22.27 -2.38
N GLY A 189 16.11 23.39 -2.30
CA GLY A 189 16.92 23.93 -3.38
C GLY A 189 16.09 24.20 -4.65
N ALA A 190 16.63 23.82 -5.80
CA ALA A 190 15.98 24.00 -7.09
C ALA A 190 14.93 22.90 -7.42
N THR A 191 14.52 22.08 -6.44
CA THR A 191 13.48 21.06 -6.65
C THR A 191 12.17 21.74 -7.04
N LYS A 192 11.61 21.38 -8.20
CA LYS A 192 10.35 21.96 -8.66
C LYS A 192 9.18 21.09 -8.23
N TYR A 193 8.12 21.75 -7.77
CA TYR A 193 6.84 21.14 -7.46
C TYR A 193 5.94 21.16 -8.70
N LEU A 194 5.51 19.99 -9.16
CA LEU A 194 4.61 19.81 -10.29
C LEU A 194 3.17 19.64 -9.80
N ASP A 195 2.19 20.00 -10.63
CA ASP A 195 0.76 19.82 -10.33
C ASP A 195 0.47 18.34 -10.01
N PRO A 196 0.07 18.02 -8.76
CA PRO A 196 -0.10 16.62 -8.36
C PRO A 196 -1.27 15.93 -9.05
N ILE A 197 -2.34 16.65 -9.41
CA ILE A 197 -3.49 16.06 -10.11
C ILE A 197 -3.08 15.72 -11.54
N ALA A 198 -2.40 16.62 -12.24
CA ALA A 198 -1.93 16.36 -13.59
C ALA A 198 -0.97 15.16 -13.61
N VAL A 199 0.02 15.15 -12.71
CA VAL A 199 0.98 14.05 -12.57
C VAL A 199 0.28 12.73 -12.20
N ALA A 200 -0.67 12.74 -11.28
CA ALA A 200 -1.40 11.54 -10.88
C ALA A 200 -2.22 10.97 -12.05
N ASN A 201 -2.85 11.81 -12.87
CA ASN A 201 -3.55 11.37 -14.08
C ASN A 201 -2.59 10.71 -15.08
N ASP A 202 -1.40 11.27 -15.29
CA ASP A 202 -0.38 10.68 -16.16
C ASP A 202 0.11 9.33 -15.60
N MET A 203 0.33 9.22 -14.29
CA MET A 203 0.71 7.97 -13.63
C MET A 203 -0.38 6.91 -13.75
N VAL A 204 -1.65 7.28 -13.54
CA VAL A 204 -2.79 6.39 -13.75
C VAL A 204 -2.84 5.89 -15.20
N ALA A 205 -2.75 6.80 -16.18
CA ALA A 205 -2.78 6.45 -17.59
C ALA A 205 -1.64 5.49 -17.96
N LYS A 206 -0.44 5.74 -17.42
CA LYS A 206 0.72 4.89 -17.62
C LYS A 206 0.57 3.51 -16.97
N LEU A 207 0.24 3.47 -15.68
CA LEU A 207 0.13 2.23 -14.91
C LEU A 207 -0.99 1.34 -15.44
N ARG A 208 -2.16 1.90 -15.78
CA ARG A 208 -3.27 1.13 -16.34
C ARG A 208 -3.06 0.79 -17.82
N GLY A 209 -2.62 1.76 -18.60
CA GLY A 209 -2.57 1.67 -20.05
C GLY A 209 -1.34 0.92 -20.57
N GLN A 210 -0.15 1.27 -20.09
CA GLN A 210 1.11 0.72 -20.59
C GLN A 210 1.55 -0.46 -19.72
N GLU A 211 1.58 -0.28 -18.40
CA GLU A 211 2.02 -1.32 -17.45
C GLU A 211 0.93 -2.35 -17.14
N LYS A 212 -0.30 -2.13 -17.60
CA LYS A 212 -1.42 -3.07 -17.42
C LYS A 212 -1.63 -3.48 -15.94
N CYS A 213 -1.46 -2.54 -15.01
CA CYS A 213 -1.63 -2.79 -13.58
C CYS A 213 -3.10 -3.06 -13.22
N ASP A 214 -3.29 -4.11 -12.43
CA ASP A 214 -4.56 -4.57 -11.86
C ASP A 214 -4.98 -3.70 -10.67
N LEU A 215 -3.99 -3.21 -9.92
CA LEU A 215 -4.15 -2.31 -8.78
C LEU A 215 -3.21 -1.10 -8.92
N VAL A 216 -3.70 0.10 -8.67
CA VAL A 216 -2.91 1.35 -8.66
C VAL A 216 -2.99 2.00 -7.27
N ILE A 217 -1.83 2.13 -6.63
CA ILE A 217 -1.64 2.68 -5.29
C ILE A 217 -0.86 3.99 -5.39
N CYS A 218 -1.34 5.02 -4.72
CA CYS A 218 -0.61 6.27 -4.50
C CYS A 218 -0.09 6.34 -3.07
N LEU A 219 1.21 6.54 -2.90
CA LEU A 219 1.83 6.96 -1.64
C LEU A 219 1.79 8.49 -1.59
N SER A 220 0.84 9.05 -0.85
CA SER A 220 0.59 10.49 -0.81
C SER A 220 1.09 11.09 0.50
N HIS A 221 1.83 12.19 0.39
CA HIS A 221 2.17 13.03 1.54
C HIS A 221 1.40 14.36 1.53
N LEU A 222 0.29 14.47 0.79
CA LEU A 222 -0.47 15.72 0.67
C LEU A 222 -1.22 16.11 1.95
N GLY A 223 -1.55 15.13 2.80
CA GLY A 223 -2.45 15.29 3.92
C GLY A 223 -3.85 14.74 3.63
N TYR A 224 -4.55 14.34 4.68
CA TYR A 224 -5.84 13.66 4.62
C TYR A 224 -6.94 14.55 4.04
N LYS A 225 -7.36 15.61 4.75
CA LYS A 225 -8.43 16.50 4.31
C LYS A 225 -8.29 17.91 4.90
N TYR A 226 -8.33 18.92 4.03
CA TYR A 226 -8.30 20.33 4.39
C TYR A 226 -9.60 21.04 4.00
N GLU A 227 -10.05 21.92 4.89
CA GLU A 227 -11.16 22.85 4.62
C GLU A 227 -10.80 23.94 3.59
N SER A 228 -9.51 24.21 3.41
CA SER A 228 -9.03 25.20 2.45
C SER A 228 -8.93 24.64 1.03
N ALA A 229 -8.56 25.51 0.08
CA ALA A 229 -8.27 25.12 -1.29
C ALA A 229 -6.97 24.31 -1.45
N LYS A 230 -6.18 24.13 -0.37
CA LYS A 230 -4.97 23.29 -0.39
C LYS A 230 -5.34 21.88 -0.85
N LEU A 231 -4.53 21.32 -1.74
CA LEU A 231 -4.71 19.96 -2.21
C LEU A 231 -4.52 18.96 -1.06
N ASP A 232 -5.36 17.93 -1.02
CA ASP A 232 -5.34 16.82 -0.07
C ASP A 232 -5.70 15.52 -0.78
N ASP A 233 -5.70 14.41 -0.04
CA ASP A 233 -5.98 13.08 -0.56
C ASP A 233 -7.40 12.96 -1.16
N PHE A 234 -8.41 13.66 -0.63
CA PHE A 234 -9.78 13.64 -1.19
C PHE A 234 -9.84 14.36 -2.53
N LYS A 235 -9.21 15.54 -2.62
CA LYS A 235 -9.14 16.32 -3.85
C LYS A 235 -8.31 15.60 -4.91
N LEU A 236 -7.23 14.93 -4.51
CA LEU A 236 -6.43 14.08 -5.41
C LEU A 236 -7.26 12.91 -5.93
N ALA A 237 -7.96 12.17 -5.05
CA ALA A 237 -8.81 11.05 -5.44
C ALA A 237 -9.91 11.47 -6.43
N ALA A 238 -10.54 12.63 -6.21
CA ALA A 238 -11.55 13.18 -7.10
C ALA A 238 -10.97 13.64 -8.45
N GLY A 239 -9.75 14.21 -8.43
CA GLY A 239 -9.08 14.76 -9.62
C GLY A 239 -8.36 13.72 -10.49
N ALA A 240 -8.00 12.56 -9.95
CA ALA A 240 -7.30 11.49 -10.65
C ALA A 240 -8.05 10.14 -10.56
N PRO A 241 -9.20 10.03 -11.24
CA PRO A 241 -9.95 8.77 -11.29
C PRO A 241 -9.10 7.69 -11.96
N GLY A 242 -8.91 6.55 -11.27
CA GLY A 242 -8.04 5.49 -11.73
C GLY A 242 -7.16 4.88 -10.63
N ILE A 243 -6.91 5.69 -9.59
CA ILE A 243 -6.28 5.27 -8.34
C ILE A 243 -7.28 4.41 -7.54
N ASP A 244 -6.86 3.24 -7.08
CA ASP A 244 -7.70 2.38 -6.22
C ASP A 244 -7.48 2.69 -4.74
N LEU A 245 -6.24 3.01 -4.36
CA LEU A 245 -5.83 3.22 -2.97
C LEU A 245 -4.86 4.39 -2.86
N ILE A 246 -5.17 5.33 -1.98
CA ILE A 246 -4.26 6.36 -1.49
C ILE A 246 -3.87 5.98 -0.05
N LEU A 247 -2.58 5.78 0.15
CA LEU A 247 -1.95 5.67 1.47
C LEU A 247 -1.37 7.04 1.79
N GLY A 248 -1.95 7.72 2.78
CA GLY A 248 -1.65 9.12 3.09
C GLY A 248 -0.73 9.30 4.29
N GLY A 249 -0.06 10.46 4.36
CA GLY A 249 0.69 10.95 5.52
C GLY A 249 0.45 12.44 5.82
N HIS A 250 1.41 13.09 6.46
CA HIS A 250 1.49 14.52 6.80
C HIS A 250 0.53 15.03 7.88
N THR A 251 -0.75 14.67 7.83
CA THR A 251 -1.77 15.18 8.76
C THR A 251 -1.91 14.37 10.04
N HIS A 252 -1.16 13.27 10.17
CA HIS A 252 -1.17 12.38 11.34
C HIS A 252 -2.56 11.86 11.69
N THR A 253 -3.43 11.69 10.69
CA THR A 253 -4.83 11.37 10.95
C THR A 253 -4.97 9.89 11.31
N PHE A 254 -5.56 9.62 12.47
CA PHE A 254 -5.89 8.25 12.88
C PHE A 254 -7.26 7.87 12.32
N LEU A 255 -7.28 7.02 11.29
CA LEU A 255 -8.52 6.52 10.73
C LEU A 255 -8.88 5.15 11.33
N PRO A 256 -10.12 4.92 11.81
CA PRO A 256 -10.54 3.59 12.27
C PRO A 256 -10.76 2.61 11.11
N LYS A 257 -11.01 3.13 9.90
CA LYS A 257 -11.17 2.40 8.64
C LYS A 257 -10.86 3.34 7.47
N PRO A 258 -10.56 2.83 6.26
CA PRO A 258 -10.40 3.67 5.08
C PRO A 258 -11.69 4.42 4.75
N ASP A 259 -11.53 5.64 4.25
CA ASP A 259 -12.61 6.39 3.61
C ASP A 259 -12.69 6.06 2.12
N VAL A 260 -13.84 6.37 1.52
CA VAL A 260 -14.14 6.08 0.12
C VAL A 260 -14.51 7.37 -0.60
N VAL A 261 -13.81 7.65 -1.70
CA VAL A 261 -14.18 8.70 -2.64
C VAL A 261 -14.74 8.03 -3.89
N ALA A 262 -15.97 8.41 -4.25
CA ALA A 262 -16.61 7.94 -5.47
C ALA A 262 -16.08 8.73 -6.67
N GLY A 263 -15.62 8.01 -7.69
CA GLY A 263 -15.24 8.53 -8.99
C GLY A 263 -16.30 8.26 -10.07
N PRO A 264 -16.03 8.68 -11.32
CA PRO A 264 -16.90 8.39 -12.45
C PRO A 264 -17.11 6.89 -12.66
N ASN A 265 -18.26 6.53 -13.25
CA ASN A 265 -18.59 5.15 -13.65
C ASN A 265 -18.52 4.12 -12.51
N GLY A 266 -18.79 4.55 -11.27
CA GLY A 266 -18.81 3.66 -10.10
C GLY A 266 -17.42 3.25 -9.60
N GLN A 267 -16.34 3.86 -10.11
CA GLN A 267 -15.03 3.68 -9.52
C GLN A 267 -14.99 4.23 -8.09
N GLN A 268 -14.21 3.59 -7.23
CA GLN A 268 -13.96 4.04 -5.87
C GLN A 268 -12.46 4.13 -5.65
N THR A 269 -12.03 5.16 -4.92
CA THR A 269 -10.68 5.29 -4.39
C THR A 269 -10.77 5.22 -2.87
N LEU A 270 -10.02 4.31 -2.27
CA LEU A 270 -9.86 4.24 -0.82
C LEU A 270 -8.79 5.20 -0.36
N ILE A 271 -8.99 5.86 0.78
CA ILE A 271 -7.99 6.71 1.43
C ILE A 271 -7.74 6.16 2.82
N ASN A 272 -6.48 5.94 3.19
CA ASN A 272 -6.12 5.45 4.51
C ASN A 272 -4.86 6.13 5.09
N GLN A 273 -4.91 6.48 6.38
CA GLN A 273 -3.79 6.96 7.20
C GLN A 273 -3.83 6.24 8.55
N VAL A 274 -2.68 6.02 9.19
CA VAL A 274 -2.60 5.28 10.46
C VAL A 274 -2.06 6.09 11.64
N GLY A 275 -2.21 7.41 11.57
CA GLY A 275 -1.75 8.32 12.61
C GLY A 275 -0.30 8.71 12.39
N TRP A 276 0.55 8.52 13.39
CA TRP A 276 1.97 8.89 13.34
C TRP A 276 2.78 8.11 14.39
N SER A 277 4.09 8.36 14.46
CA SER A 277 5.04 7.74 15.39
C SER A 277 5.08 6.20 15.34
N GLY A 278 4.58 5.61 14.25
CA GLY A 278 4.49 4.14 14.16
C GLY A 278 3.61 3.49 15.22
N ILE A 279 2.68 4.25 15.83
CA ILE A 279 1.75 3.75 16.86
C ILE A 279 0.91 2.60 16.29
N ASN A 280 0.59 2.67 15.00
CA ASN A 280 -0.17 1.65 14.30
C ASN A 280 0.54 1.21 13.00
N LEU A 281 0.17 0.01 12.55
CA LEU A 281 0.47 -0.53 11.24
C LEU A 281 -0.87 -0.70 10.49
N GLY A 282 -0.99 -0.08 9.32
CA GLY A 282 -2.16 -0.27 8.48
C GLY A 282 -2.11 -1.60 7.78
N ARG A 283 -3.26 -2.26 7.65
CA ARG A 283 -3.41 -3.53 6.92
C ARG A 283 -4.65 -3.47 6.05
N LEU A 284 -4.48 -3.65 4.74
CA LEU A 284 -5.57 -3.84 3.78
C LEU A 284 -5.40 -5.19 3.08
N ASP A 285 -6.43 -6.01 3.14
CA ASP A 285 -6.45 -7.32 2.52
C ASP A 285 -7.29 -7.25 1.24
N TYR A 286 -6.64 -7.47 0.11
CA TYR A 286 -7.27 -7.52 -1.21
C TYR A 286 -7.43 -8.96 -1.65
N THR A 287 -8.57 -9.26 -2.28
CA THR A 287 -8.84 -10.54 -2.93
C THR A 287 -9.06 -10.32 -4.42
N PHE A 288 -8.44 -11.17 -5.23
CA PHE A 288 -8.64 -11.20 -6.67
C PHE A 288 -9.50 -12.41 -7.02
N GLU A 289 -10.67 -12.15 -7.60
CA GLU A 289 -11.52 -13.22 -8.11
C GLU A 289 -10.96 -13.74 -9.43
N ARG A 290 -11.10 -15.04 -9.67
CA ARG A 290 -10.53 -15.67 -10.87
C ARG A 290 -11.16 -15.06 -12.13
N GLY A 291 -10.30 -14.51 -13.00
CA GLY A 291 -10.71 -13.90 -14.26
C GLY A 291 -11.09 -12.43 -14.16
N THR A 292 -11.11 -11.85 -12.95
CA THR A 292 -11.23 -10.40 -12.77
C THR A 292 -9.84 -9.79 -12.64
N ARG A 293 -9.65 -8.61 -13.25
CA ARG A 293 -8.41 -7.82 -13.12
C ARG A 293 -8.47 -6.81 -11.99
N ARG A 294 -9.66 -6.59 -11.41
CA ARG A 294 -9.83 -5.61 -10.33
C ARG A 294 -10.07 -6.36 -9.03
N PRO A 295 -9.25 -6.15 -8.00
CA PRO A 295 -9.48 -6.77 -6.72
C PRO A 295 -10.63 -6.10 -5.97
N SER A 296 -11.17 -6.82 -4.99
CA SER A 296 -12.06 -6.27 -3.97
C SER A 296 -11.32 -6.19 -2.63
N VAL A 297 -11.71 -5.24 -1.78
CA VAL A 297 -11.19 -5.15 -0.42
C VAL A 297 -11.97 -6.10 0.47
N ALA A 298 -11.30 -7.14 0.95
CA ALA A 298 -11.88 -8.13 1.83
C ALA A 298 -11.90 -7.64 3.28
N ALA A 299 -10.86 -6.92 3.71
CA ALA A 299 -10.77 -6.34 5.05
C ALA A 299 -9.82 -5.13 5.08
N ALA A 300 -10.06 -4.22 6.02
CA ALA A 300 -9.13 -3.16 6.37
C ALA A 300 -9.07 -3.02 7.89
N ALA A 301 -7.86 -2.92 8.42
CA ALA A 301 -7.62 -2.81 9.85
C ALA A 301 -6.45 -1.87 10.13
N VAL A 302 -6.50 -1.25 11.31
CA VAL A 302 -5.38 -0.53 11.91
C VAL A 302 -4.91 -1.35 13.09
N VAL A 303 -3.68 -1.87 13.01
CA VAL A 303 -3.13 -2.81 13.98
C VAL A 303 -2.21 -2.05 14.92
N PRO A 304 -2.52 -1.96 16.23
CA PRO A 304 -1.64 -1.35 17.21
C PRO A 304 -0.25 -2.00 17.23
N VAL A 305 0.80 -1.19 17.20
CA VAL A 305 2.20 -1.64 17.32
C VAL A 305 2.58 -1.60 18.79
N ARG A 306 2.70 -2.78 19.42
CA ARG A 306 3.10 -2.97 20.82
C ARG A 306 3.60 -4.40 21.03
N VAL A 307 4.15 -4.70 22.19
CA VAL A 307 4.47 -6.09 22.59
C VAL A 307 3.19 -6.93 22.58
N ALA A 308 3.29 -8.16 22.06
CA ALA A 308 2.20 -9.14 22.04
C ALA A 308 1.90 -9.70 23.43
#